data_AF-A0AB34HVH6-F1
#
_entry.id   AF-A0AB34HVH6-F1
#
_cell.length_a   1.000
_cell.length_b   1.000
_cell.length_c   1.000
_cell.angle_alpha   90.00
_cell.angle_beta   90.00
_cell.angle_gamma   90.00
#
_symmetry.space_group_name_H-M   'P 1'
#
loop_
_entity.id
_entity.type
_entity.pdbx_description
1 polymer ?
#
loop_
_entity_poly.entity_id
_entity_poly.type
_entity_poly.pdbx_seq_one_letter_code
_entity_poly.pdbx_strand_id
1 'polypeptide(L)'
;MAFLLAGFVVLVLLQSCAAYKLICYYTSWSQYREGDGSCFPDAIDHFLCTHIIYSFANISNNEIDTCEWNDVTLYDTLNTLKNRNPNLKTLLSVGGWNFGSQRFSKIASNTWSRRTFIKSVPPFLRTHGFDGLDLTWLYPGRRDKQHLTTLVKVLVGHLDFISLLTYDFRGAWRQTIAHHSPLFRGQEDTSSDRFSNADYAVSYVLRLGAQANKLVMGIPTFGRSFTLASSKTDVGTLTSGPGIPGRFTKEKGTLAYYEICDFLHGVTVHRLLGQQVPYATKGNQWVGYDDQESVKNKVQYLRNRQLASAMVWALDLDDFQGTFCGQNLHFPLTSTIKDALAERATALPSELSSGGQADVPSAPLLLAVEDVSDSSVTVSWEPPERLGKLGLQGYVLELRREGALEWVPVNSRPMMVTQQTVRNLVLGDKFFVRVAAVSSAGAGPPAVLDQPVHIQEIIEAPKIRVPRHLRQTYVRQVGEMINLQIPFQGNPKPQASWTHNGHALDSQRVSVRTRDQDSILFIRSAQRSDSGCYELTVQLEGLEAKAAIDILVIEKPGSPSSIRLLDVWGCNAALEWTPPQDTGNTELLGYTVQKADKKTGVRPARAEYGEEEGLTGVGFVGKEVA
;
A
#
# COMPACT_ATOMS: atom_id res chain seq x y z
N MET A 1 34.35 -25.49 -62.67
CA MET A 1 35.38 -25.21 -61.65
C MET A 1 35.33 -23.71 -61.36
N ALA A 2 35.15 -23.32 -60.10
CA ALA A 2 35.30 -21.95 -59.54
C ALA A 2 34.27 -20.88 -59.97
N PHE A 3 33.72 -20.01 -59.12
CA PHE A 3 33.65 -19.90 -57.66
C PHE A 3 32.47 -18.93 -57.36
N LEU A 4 31.66 -19.25 -56.36
CA LEU A 4 30.63 -18.39 -55.76
C LEU A 4 31.28 -17.19 -55.06
N LEU A 5 30.80 -15.98 -55.33
CA LEU A 5 30.95 -14.82 -54.45
C LEU A 5 29.61 -14.08 -54.37
N ALA A 6 28.71 -14.62 -53.55
CA ALA A 6 27.56 -13.86 -53.05
C ALA A 6 28.05 -13.00 -51.89
N GLY A 7 28.27 -11.71 -52.16
CA GLY A 7 28.60 -10.73 -51.13
C GLY A 7 27.43 -10.57 -50.16
N PHE A 8 27.60 -11.07 -48.94
CA PHE A 8 26.80 -10.68 -47.79
C PHE A 8 27.13 -9.23 -47.47
N VAL A 9 26.32 -8.29 -47.96
CA VAL A 9 26.26 -6.95 -47.37
C VAL A 9 25.60 -7.13 -46.01
N VAL A 10 26.41 -7.26 -44.97
CA VAL A 10 25.97 -7.06 -43.58
C VAL A 10 25.57 -5.60 -43.49
N LEU A 11 24.27 -5.34 -43.69
CA LEU A 11 23.65 -4.09 -43.31
C LEU A 11 23.75 -4.04 -41.79
N VAL A 12 24.82 -3.43 -41.28
CA VAL A 12 24.88 -2.95 -39.90
C VAL A 12 23.76 -1.93 -39.82
N LEU A 13 22.60 -2.38 -39.34
CA LEU A 13 21.56 -1.50 -38.87
C LEU A 13 22.22 -0.64 -37.79
N LEU A 14 22.59 0.59 -38.17
CA LEU A 14 22.80 1.67 -37.23
C LEU A 14 21.53 1.74 -36.41
N GLN A 15 21.57 1.10 -35.24
CA GLN A 15 20.54 1.21 -34.23
C GLN A 15 20.44 2.72 -33.97
N SER A 16 19.35 3.33 -34.43
CA SER A 16 19.07 4.73 -34.16
C SER A 16 19.19 4.92 -32.66
N CYS A 17 20.16 5.72 -32.21
CA CYS A 17 20.31 6.08 -30.81
C CYS A 17 19.01 6.77 -30.39
N ALA A 18 18.07 6.02 -29.81
CA ALA A 18 16.92 6.62 -29.17
C ALA A 18 17.48 7.47 -28.01
N ALA A 19 17.25 8.78 -28.05
CA ALA A 19 17.69 9.67 -26.98
C ALA A 19 17.05 9.22 -25.66
N TYR A 20 17.84 9.10 -24.60
CA TYR A 20 17.36 8.76 -23.26
C TYR A 20 16.32 9.79 -22.77
N LYS A 21 15.25 9.32 -22.10
CA LYS A 21 14.19 10.18 -21.54
C LYS A 21 14.51 10.63 -20.12
N LEU A 22 14.95 11.84 -19.83
CA LEU A 22 15.04 12.29 -18.43
C LEU A 22 13.65 12.60 -17.85
N ILE A 23 13.23 11.86 -16.83
CA ILE A 23 11.93 12.01 -16.14
C ILE A 23 12.15 12.75 -14.81
N CYS A 24 11.46 13.84 -14.54
CA CYS A 24 11.71 14.67 -13.36
C CYS A 24 10.41 14.97 -12.61
N TYR A 25 10.41 14.77 -11.30
CA TYR A 25 9.26 15.14 -10.46
C TYR A 25 9.36 16.60 -10.00
N TYR A 26 8.22 17.29 -9.99
CA TYR A 26 8.00 18.57 -9.32
C TYR A 26 6.92 18.38 -8.25
N THR A 27 7.15 18.89 -7.03
CA THR A 27 6.21 18.73 -5.92
C THR A 27 5.39 20.00 -5.66
N SER A 28 4.08 19.87 -5.57
CA SER A 28 3.15 21.01 -5.40
C SER A 28 3.40 21.77 -4.10
N TRP A 29 3.83 21.08 -3.04
CA TRP A 29 4.05 21.66 -1.72
C TRP A 29 5.39 22.39 -1.57
N SER A 30 6.30 22.31 -2.54
CA SER A 30 7.56 23.07 -2.50
C SER A 30 7.34 24.58 -2.53
N GLN A 31 6.18 25.04 -3.05
CA GLN A 31 5.78 26.44 -3.03
C GLN A 31 5.72 27.03 -1.61
N TYR A 32 5.47 26.21 -0.58
CA TYR A 32 5.28 26.64 0.80
C TYR A 32 6.58 26.75 1.60
N ARG A 33 7.71 26.29 1.04
CA ARG A 33 9.01 26.44 1.71
C ARG A 33 9.37 27.93 1.80
N GLU A 34 10.08 28.30 2.86
CA GLU A 34 10.42 29.70 3.11
C GLU A 34 11.59 30.19 2.25
N GLY A 35 11.58 31.47 1.88
CA GLY A 35 12.69 32.12 1.18
C GLY A 35 13.11 31.38 -0.09
N ASP A 36 14.42 31.18 -0.25
CA ASP A 36 15.03 30.55 -1.43
C ASP A 36 14.62 29.08 -1.62
N GLY A 37 14.03 28.45 -0.61
CA GLY A 37 13.47 27.09 -0.71
C GLY A 37 12.14 27.03 -1.44
N SER A 38 11.42 28.15 -1.60
CA SER A 38 10.14 28.21 -2.33
C SER A 38 10.37 27.94 -3.81
N CYS A 39 9.69 26.93 -4.36
CA CYS A 39 9.85 26.52 -5.75
C CYS A 39 8.50 26.44 -6.48
N PHE A 40 8.36 27.26 -7.52
CA PHE A 40 7.22 27.28 -8.46
C PHE A 40 7.62 26.70 -9.83
N PRO A 41 6.68 26.22 -10.66
CA PRO A 41 7.02 25.55 -11.92
C PRO A 41 7.77 26.40 -12.93
N ASP A 42 7.65 27.73 -12.87
CA ASP A 42 8.37 28.67 -13.74
C ASP A 42 9.87 28.77 -13.44
N ALA A 43 10.33 28.30 -12.28
CA ALA A 43 11.74 28.15 -11.96
C ALA A 43 12.42 27.00 -12.72
N ILE A 44 11.65 26.10 -13.36
CA ILE A 44 12.18 24.92 -14.03
C ILE A 44 12.75 25.29 -15.40
N ASP A 45 13.98 24.85 -15.68
CA ASP A 45 14.53 24.88 -17.04
C ASP A 45 13.76 23.91 -17.94
N HIS A 46 13.03 24.49 -18.90
CA HIS A 46 12.17 23.78 -19.86
C HIS A 46 12.94 22.85 -20.82
N PHE A 47 14.27 22.94 -20.91
CA PHE A 47 15.13 22.01 -21.67
C PHE A 47 15.85 20.98 -20.79
N LEU A 48 15.72 21.04 -19.46
CA LEU A 48 16.42 20.15 -18.55
C LEU A 48 15.91 18.71 -18.67
N CYS A 49 14.59 18.53 -18.60
CA CYS A 49 13.94 17.22 -18.58
C CYS A 49 13.15 16.97 -19.86
N THR A 50 13.02 15.69 -20.24
CA THR A 50 12.13 15.30 -21.35
C THR A 50 10.68 15.17 -20.90
N HIS A 51 10.48 14.76 -19.64
CA HIS A 51 9.18 14.64 -19.01
C HIS A 51 9.23 15.28 -17.62
N ILE A 52 8.27 16.14 -17.31
CA ILE A 52 8.04 16.65 -15.95
C ILE A 52 6.76 16.05 -15.41
N ILE A 53 6.83 15.45 -14.23
CA ILE A 53 5.69 14.86 -13.54
C ILE A 53 5.30 15.77 -12.36
N TYR A 54 4.08 16.29 -12.40
CA TYR A 54 3.50 17.07 -11.31
C TYR A 54 3.00 16.12 -10.21
N SER A 55 3.45 16.33 -8.97
CA SER A 55 3.08 15.51 -7.81
C SER A 55 2.44 16.37 -6.71
N PHE A 56 1.23 16.08 -6.21
CA PHE A 56 0.32 15.00 -6.61
C PHE A 56 -1.11 15.52 -6.80
N ALA A 57 -1.84 14.88 -7.71
CA ALA A 57 -3.29 14.95 -7.75
C ALA A 57 -3.92 14.05 -6.66
N ASN A 58 -5.13 14.40 -6.26
CA ASN A 58 -5.95 13.67 -5.31
C ASN A 58 -7.00 12.81 -6.04
N ILE A 59 -7.78 12.05 -5.27
CA ILE A 59 -8.98 11.36 -5.73
C ILE A 59 -10.12 11.69 -4.77
N SER A 60 -11.12 12.43 -5.27
CA SER A 60 -12.31 12.85 -4.55
C SER A 60 -13.53 12.25 -5.25
N ASN A 61 -14.50 11.71 -4.50
CA ASN A 61 -15.71 11.11 -5.08
C ASN A 61 -15.44 9.99 -6.13
N ASN A 62 -14.30 9.30 -6.02
CA ASN A 62 -13.77 8.34 -6.99
C ASN A 62 -13.34 8.96 -8.34
N GLU A 63 -13.15 10.27 -8.42
CA GLU A 63 -12.66 10.98 -9.60
C GLU A 63 -11.30 11.64 -9.28
N ILE A 64 -10.44 11.76 -10.29
CA ILE A 64 -9.20 12.54 -10.12
C ILE A 64 -9.54 14.00 -9.82
N ASP A 65 -8.81 14.61 -8.90
CA ASP A 65 -9.10 15.94 -8.40
C ASP A 65 -7.82 16.68 -8.01
N THR A 66 -7.90 18.00 -7.87
CA THR A 66 -6.77 18.80 -7.36
C THR A 66 -6.49 18.47 -5.89
N CYS A 67 -5.26 18.70 -5.45
CA CYS A 67 -4.83 18.58 -4.07
C CYS A 67 -4.63 19.96 -3.44
N GLU A 68 -3.87 20.85 -4.10
CA GLU A 68 -3.65 22.21 -3.61
C GLU A 68 -4.77 23.16 -4.07
N TRP A 69 -4.97 24.22 -3.28
CA TRP A 69 -5.97 25.26 -3.59
C TRP A 69 -5.66 26.02 -4.89
N ASN A 70 -4.40 26.08 -5.30
CA ASN A 70 -3.92 26.78 -6.49
C ASN A 70 -3.36 25.84 -7.57
N ASP A 71 -3.65 24.54 -7.48
CA ASP A 71 -3.15 23.54 -8.42
C ASP A 71 -3.45 23.91 -9.88
N VAL A 72 -4.64 24.41 -10.18
CA VAL A 72 -5.01 24.82 -11.56
C VAL A 72 -4.02 25.87 -12.10
N THR A 73 -3.66 26.87 -11.29
CA THR A 73 -2.68 27.89 -11.67
C THR A 73 -1.30 27.27 -11.86
N LEU A 74 -0.89 26.35 -10.98
CA LEU A 74 0.41 25.68 -11.09
C LEU A 74 0.46 24.74 -12.31
N TYR A 75 -0.64 24.08 -12.65
CA TYR A 75 -0.77 23.26 -13.85
C TYR A 75 -0.62 24.13 -15.10
N ASP A 76 -1.27 25.28 -15.15
CA ASP A 76 -1.14 26.23 -16.25
C ASP A 76 0.32 26.70 -16.38
N THR A 77 0.94 27.14 -15.28
CA THR A 77 2.35 27.55 -15.27
C THR A 77 3.27 26.44 -15.78
N LEU A 78 3.14 25.21 -15.26
CA LEU A 78 3.96 24.07 -15.69
C LEU A 78 3.76 23.77 -17.18
N ASN A 79 2.52 23.74 -17.65
CA ASN A 79 2.22 23.38 -19.03
C ASN A 79 2.61 24.48 -20.02
N THR A 80 2.68 25.75 -19.60
CA THR A 80 3.19 26.83 -20.46
C THR A 80 4.68 26.68 -20.79
N LEU A 81 5.46 25.89 -20.04
CA LEU A 81 6.84 25.54 -20.40
C LEU A 81 6.91 24.85 -21.77
N LYS A 82 5.86 24.10 -22.16
CA LYS A 82 5.78 23.44 -23.47
C LYS A 82 5.70 24.43 -24.63
N ASN A 83 5.29 25.68 -24.39
CA ASN A 83 5.32 26.73 -25.42
C ASN A 83 6.76 27.10 -25.81
N ARG A 84 7.71 26.97 -24.87
CA ARG A 84 9.13 27.22 -25.11
C ARG A 84 9.88 25.96 -25.55
N ASN A 85 9.45 24.78 -25.09
CA ASN A 85 9.94 23.48 -25.55
C ASN A 85 8.79 22.55 -25.95
N PRO A 86 8.36 22.54 -27.22
CA PRO A 86 7.26 21.67 -27.68
C PRO A 86 7.53 20.16 -27.56
N ASN A 87 8.78 19.75 -27.33
CA ASN A 87 9.15 18.35 -27.11
C ASN A 87 8.97 17.90 -25.65
N LEU A 88 8.83 18.84 -24.71
CA LEU A 88 8.59 18.54 -23.31
C LEU A 88 7.22 17.86 -23.15
N LYS A 89 7.19 16.80 -22.34
CA LYS A 89 5.96 16.13 -21.91
C LYS A 89 5.66 16.39 -20.45
N THR A 90 4.40 16.62 -20.13
CA THR A 90 3.95 16.81 -18.75
C THR A 90 3.01 15.69 -18.35
N LEU A 91 3.23 15.09 -17.18
CA LEU A 91 2.34 14.08 -16.62
C LEU A 91 1.83 14.54 -15.27
N LEU A 92 0.64 14.08 -14.90
CA LEU A 92 0.08 14.29 -13.58
C LEU A 92 0.19 12.99 -12.78
N SER A 93 0.89 13.03 -11.64
CA SER A 93 0.99 11.89 -10.73
C SER A 93 -0.16 11.92 -9.74
N VAL A 94 -0.85 10.79 -9.58
CA VAL A 94 -1.92 10.61 -8.59
C VAL A 94 -1.48 9.65 -7.51
N GLY A 95 -1.65 10.05 -6.25
CA GLY A 95 -1.27 9.25 -5.10
C GLY A 95 -0.20 9.88 -4.21
N GLY A 96 0.91 9.16 -4.04
CA GLY A 96 1.97 9.52 -3.10
C GLY A 96 1.74 8.94 -1.70
N TRP A 97 2.74 9.13 -0.84
CA TRP A 97 2.77 8.57 0.50
C TRP A 97 1.59 9.05 1.36
N ASN A 98 1.31 10.36 1.33
CA ASN A 98 0.26 10.99 2.15
C ASN A 98 -1.17 10.66 1.69
N PHE A 99 -1.34 10.13 0.48
CA PHE A 99 -2.65 9.73 -0.04
C PHE A 99 -3.20 8.48 0.69
N GLY A 100 -2.31 7.61 1.16
CA GLY A 100 -2.65 6.39 1.88
C GLY A 100 -3.11 5.24 0.97
N SER A 101 -2.45 4.09 1.08
CA SER A 101 -2.68 2.90 0.24
C SER A 101 -4.12 2.36 0.28
N GLN A 102 -4.83 2.55 1.40
CA GLN A 102 -6.21 2.07 1.58
C GLN A 102 -7.22 2.77 0.66
N ARG A 103 -7.01 4.05 0.33
CA ARG A 103 -7.88 4.78 -0.59
C ARG A 103 -7.78 4.19 -1.99
N PHE A 104 -6.55 3.98 -2.48
CA PHE A 104 -6.33 3.28 -3.75
C PHE A 104 -6.90 1.87 -3.76
N SER A 105 -6.71 1.09 -2.69
CA SER A 105 -7.26 -0.26 -2.59
C SER A 105 -8.79 -0.29 -2.75
N LYS A 106 -9.51 0.63 -2.09
CA LYS A 106 -10.98 0.74 -2.21
C LYS A 106 -11.43 1.08 -3.63
N ILE A 107 -10.75 2.02 -4.28
CA ILE A 107 -11.07 2.43 -5.66
C ILE A 107 -10.76 1.29 -6.63
N ALA A 108 -9.58 0.67 -6.51
CA ALA A 108 -9.11 -0.36 -7.43
C ALA A 108 -9.89 -1.67 -7.29
N SER A 109 -10.33 -2.04 -6.09
CA SER A 109 -11.09 -3.29 -5.83
C SER A 109 -12.54 -3.22 -6.31
N ASN A 110 -13.19 -2.06 -6.23
CA ASN A 110 -14.58 -1.88 -6.67
C ASN A 110 -14.68 -1.54 -8.16
N THR A 111 -15.43 -2.35 -8.94
CA THR A 111 -15.57 -2.15 -10.38
C THR A 111 -16.22 -0.82 -10.77
N TRP A 112 -17.19 -0.34 -10.00
CA TRP A 112 -17.84 0.95 -10.25
C TRP A 112 -16.88 2.10 -9.96
N SER A 113 -16.28 2.15 -8.76
CA SER A 113 -15.30 3.18 -8.39
C SER A 113 -14.13 3.22 -9.36
N ARG A 114 -13.58 2.06 -9.74
CA ARG A 114 -12.53 1.94 -10.75
C ARG A 114 -12.95 2.54 -12.09
N ARG A 115 -14.17 2.24 -12.56
CA ARG A 115 -14.68 2.79 -13.82
C ARG A 115 -14.89 4.30 -13.76
N THR A 116 -15.39 4.82 -12.63
CA THR A 116 -15.58 6.25 -12.40
C THR A 116 -14.23 6.98 -12.44
N PHE A 117 -13.24 6.48 -11.71
CA PHE A 117 -11.89 7.02 -11.70
C PHE A 117 -11.28 7.05 -13.10
N ILE A 118 -11.30 5.91 -13.80
CA ILE A 118 -10.76 5.79 -15.16
C ILE A 118 -11.45 6.75 -16.14
N LYS A 119 -12.77 6.96 -16.01
CA LYS A 119 -13.51 7.89 -16.87
C LYS A 119 -13.19 9.36 -16.58
N SER A 120 -12.88 9.71 -15.33
CA SER A 120 -12.55 11.08 -14.94
C SER A 120 -11.17 11.53 -15.41
N VAL A 121 -10.22 10.61 -15.60
CA VAL A 121 -8.82 10.95 -15.91
C VAL A 121 -8.65 11.64 -17.28
N PRO A 122 -9.08 11.07 -18.43
CA PRO A 122 -8.85 11.71 -19.73
C PRO A 122 -9.39 13.14 -19.85
N PRO A 123 -10.63 13.47 -19.42
CA PRO A 123 -11.10 14.85 -19.48
C PRO A 123 -10.30 15.77 -18.55
N PHE A 124 -9.94 15.33 -17.33
CA PHE A 124 -9.12 16.13 -16.42
C PHE A 124 -7.75 16.49 -17.02
N LEU A 125 -7.05 15.49 -17.57
CA LEU A 125 -5.74 15.73 -18.21
C LEU A 125 -5.85 16.68 -19.39
N ARG A 126 -6.89 16.54 -20.23
CA ARG A 126 -7.11 17.42 -21.38
C ARG A 126 -7.42 18.85 -20.96
N THR A 127 -8.29 19.03 -19.97
CA THR A 127 -8.66 20.34 -19.43
C THR A 127 -7.44 21.09 -18.89
N HIS A 128 -6.54 20.38 -18.22
CA HIS A 128 -5.35 20.96 -17.59
C HIS A 128 -4.07 20.77 -18.41
N GLY A 129 -4.18 20.39 -19.69
CA GLY A 129 -3.05 20.36 -20.63
C GLY A 129 -1.97 19.29 -20.40
N PHE A 130 -2.24 18.23 -19.63
CA PHE A 130 -1.27 17.14 -19.39
C PHE A 130 -1.23 16.11 -20.54
N ASP A 131 -0.03 15.60 -20.83
CA ASP A 131 0.21 14.55 -21.85
C ASP A 131 -0.02 13.13 -21.32
N GLY A 132 -0.09 12.92 -20.01
CA GLY A 132 -0.27 11.58 -19.43
C GLY A 132 -0.51 11.55 -17.92
N LEU A 133 -0.70 10.34 -17.40
CA LEU A 133 -0.90 10.04 -15.99
C LEU A 133 0.26 9.20 -15.46
N ASP A 134 0.72 9.52 -14.25
CA ASP A 134 1.60 8.67 -13.45
C ASP A 134 0.83 8.09 -12.26
N LEU A 135 0.97 6.79 -11.99
CA LEU A 135 0.24 6.08 -10.93
C LEU A 135 1.16 5.78 -9.76
N THR A 136 1.11 6.61 -8.72
CA THR A 136 1.97 6.48 -7.53
C THR A 136 1.21 5.89 -6.35
N TRP A 137 0.81 4.62 -6.46
CA TRP A 137 0.22 3.86 -5.35
C TRP A 137 1.33 3.31 -4.44
N LEU A 138 1.51 3.92 -3.27
CA LEU A 138 2.55 3.53 -2.29
C LEU A 138 1.92 2.93 -1.02
N TYR A 139 1.87 1.61 -0.82
CA TYR A 139 2.06 0.56 -1.81
C TYR A 139 0.86 -0.41 -1.79
N PRO A 140 0.55 -1.10 -2.92
CA PRO A 140 -0.46 -2.14 -2.94
C PRO A 140 -0.11 -3.28 -1.97
N GLY A 141 -1.09 -3.76 -1.20
CA GLY A 141 -0.93 -4.95 -0.36
C GLY A 141 -0.98 -6.25 -1.16
N ARG A 142 -0.73 -7.39 -0.50
CA ARG A 142 -0.80 -8.73 -1.14
C ARG A 142 -2.15 -8.98 -1.85
N ARG A 143 -3.25 -8.52 -1.24
CA ARG A 143 -4.62 -8.66 -1.79
C ARG A 143 -4.88 -7.74 -2.99
N ASP A 144 -4.08 -6.69 -3.15
CA ASP A 144 -4.26 -5.67 -4.18
C ASP A 144 -3.55 -6.00 -5.50
N LYS A 145 -2.69 -7.02 -5.54
CA LYS A 145 -1.90 -7.39 -6.73
C LYS A 145 -2.77 -7.56 -7.98
N GLN A 146 -3.89 -8.26 -7.86
CA GLN A 146 -4.81 -8.48 -8.97
C GLN A 146 -5.59 -7.21 -9.34
N HIS A 147 -5.89 -6.36 -8.36
CA HIS A 147 -6.58 -5.09 -8.56
C HIS A 147 -5.68 -4.07 -9.28
N LEU A 148 -4.41 -3.97 -8.90
CA LEU A 148 -3.41 -3.17 -9.62
C LEU A 148 -3.29 -3.65 -11.07
N THR A 149 -3.15 -4.96 -11.28
CA THR A 149 -3.05 -5.54 -12.63
C THR A 149 -4.27 -5.18 -13.48
N THR A 150 -5.47 -5.26 -12.90
CA THR A 150 -6.72 -4.91 -13.60
C THR A 150 -6.80 -3.41 -13.87
N LEU A 151 -6.45 -2.58 -12.91
CA LEU A 151 -6.43 -1.12 -13.04
C LEU A 151 -5.48 -0.68 -14.16
N VAL A 152 -4.24 -1.18 -14.18
CA VAL A 152 -3.24 -0.88 -15.22
C VAL A 152 -3.68 -1.39 -16.59
N LYS A 153 -4.22 -2.61 -16.68
CA LYS A 153 -4.74 -3.17 -17.94
C LYS A 153 -5.85 -2.32 -18.54
N VAL A 154 -6.77 -1.82 -17.70
CA VAL A 154 -7.92 -1.01 -18.16
C VAL A 154 -7.52 0.44 -18.43
N LEU A 155 -6.58 1.01 -17.67
CA LEU A 155 -6.15 2.39 -17.87
C LEU A 155 -5.40 2.59 -19.20
N VAL A 156 -4.55 1.66 -19.64
CA VAL A 156 -3.65 1.95 -20.78
C VAL A 156 -3.27 0.76 -21.67
N GLY A 157 -3.65 -0.49 -21.37
CA GLY A 157 -3.24 -1.64 -22.20
C GLY A 157 -1.72 -1.97 -22.14
N HIS A 158 -0.81 -0.99 -22.05
CA HIS A 158 0.62 -1.17 -21.82
C HIS A 158 1.20 0.08 -21.13
N LEU A 159 1.78 -0.08 -19.93
CA LEU A 159 2.62 0.96 -19.31
C LEU A 159 3.73 1.38 -20.30
N ASP A 160 3.92 2.68 -20.48
CA ASP A 160 5.00 3.21 -21.34
C ASP A 160 6.36 3.02 -20.69
N PHE A 161 6.47 3.33 -19.41
CA PHE A 161 7.65 3.08 -18.59
C PHE A 161 7.26 2.89 -17.11
N ILE A 162 8.20 2.37 -16.32
CA ILE A 162 8.09 2.15 -14.89
C ILE A 162 9.23 2.90 -14.21
N SER A 163 8.92 3.90 -13.38
CA SER A 163 9.90 4.55 -12.50
C SER A 163 10.12 3.68 -11.26
N LEU A 164 11.28 3.03 -11.16
CA LEU A 164 11.67 2.26 -10.00
C LEU A 164 12.32 3.18 -8.96
N LEU A 165 11.72 3.29 -7.77
CA LEU A 165 12.19 4.17 -6.70
C LEU A 165 13.42 3.57 -6.00
N THR A 166 14.59 3.60 -6.65
CA THR A 166 15.87 3.03 -6.16
C THR A 166 16.57 3.94 -5.12
N TYR A 167 15.79 4.43 -4.18
CA TYR A 167 16.20 5.23 -3.02
C TYR A 167 15.25 4.92 -1.85
N ASP A 168 15.53 5.47 -0.67
CA ASP A 168 14.83 5.10 0.58
C ASP A 168 14.99 3.62 0.98
N PHE A 169 16.10 2.99 0.58
CA PHE A 169 16.53 1.70 1.13
C PHE A 169 16.86 1.78 2.63
N ARG A 170 17.19 3.00 3.11
CA ARG A 170 17.46 3.28 4.51
C ARG A 170 16.84 4.60 4.94
N GLY A 171 16.41 4.65 6.20
CA GLY A 171 16.00 5.87 6.89
C GLY A 171 15.93 5.64 8.40
N ALA A 172 15.49 6.66 9.13
CA ALA A 172 15.46 6.66 10.60
C ALA A 172 14.47 5.65 11.23
N TRP A 173 13.65 4.98 10.41
CA TRP A 173 12.83 3.84 10.83
C TRP A 173 13.66 2.58 11.16
N ARG A 174 14.96 2.56 10.86
CA ARG A 174 15.93 1.58 11.35
C ARG A 174 16.82 2.22 12.43
N GLN A 175 17.25 1.41 13.40
CA GLN A 175 18.09 1.88 14.53
C GLN A 175 19.57 2.05 14.20
N THR A 176 19.96 1.91 12.93
CA THR A 176 21.35 1.98 12.49
C THR A 176 21.48 2.82 11.24
N ILE A 177 22.58 3.57 11.10
CA ILE A 177 22.89 4.37 9.92
C ILE A 177 23.26 3.47 8.72
N ALA A 178 22.83 3.85 7.53
CA ALA A 178 23.33 3.35 6.25
C ALA A 178 22.88 4.30 5.14
N HIS A 179 23.46 4.16 3.95
CA HIS A 179 23.07 4.97 2.81
C HIS A 179 21.66 4.60 2.31
N HIS A 180 20.87 5.59 1.89
CA HIS A 180 19.49 5.36 1.45
C HIS A 180 19.35 5.05 -0.05
N SER A 181 20.35 5.38 -0.87
CA SER A 181 20.38 5.08 -2.31
C SER A 181 21.72 4.51 -2.77
N PRO A 182 22.28 3.46 -2.12
CA PRO A 182 23.53 2.86 -2.57
C PRO A 182 23.35 2.18 -3.93
N LEU A 183 24.33 2.31 -4.82
CA LEU A 183 24.27 1.68 -6.14
C LEU A 183 24.42 0.16 -6.02
N PHE A 184 25.40 -0.28 -5.24
CA PHE A 184 25.66 -1.68 -4.92
C PHE A 184 25.62 -1.89 -3.40
N ARG A 185 25.56 -3.15 -2.96
CA ARG A 185 25.62 -3.50 -1.53
C ARG A 185 26.87 -2.96 -0.82
N GLY A 186 28.02 -3.05 -1.49
CA GLY A 186 29.33 -2.78 -0.90
C GLY A 186 29.76 -3.85 0.11
N GLN A 187 31.04 -3.88 0.44
CA GLN A 187 31.57 -4.73 1.52
C GLN A 187 31.39 -4.07 2.89
N GLU A 188 31.17 -2.76 2.90
CA GLU A 188 30.93 -1.91 4.05
C GLU A 188 29.58 -2.22 4.72
N ASP A 189 28.60 -2.75 3.97
CA ASP A 189 27.34 -3.23 4.53
C ASP A 189 27.45 -4.69 4.98
N THR A 190 27.75 -4.86 6.27
CA THR A 190 27.83 -6.15 6.94
C THR A 190 26.47 -6.72 7.34
N SER A 191 25.37 -6.02 7.08
CA SER A 191 24.04 -6.52 7.40
C SER A 191 23.68 -7.75 6.57
N SER A 192 22.76 -8.57 7.10
CA SER A 192 22.18 -9.70 6.37
C SER A 192 21.27 -9.27 5.21
N ASP A 193 20.91 -7.98 5.15
CA ASP A 193 20.06 -7.42 4.11
C ASP A 193 20.87 -7.13 2.85
N ARG A 194 20.93 -8.12 1.96
CA ARG A 194 21.56 -7.99 0.64
C ARG A 194 20.70 -7.24 -0.39
N PHE A 195 19.47 -6.87 -0.05
CA PHE A 195 18.44 -6.43 -1.00
C PHE A 195 18.35 -4.91 -1.13
N SER A 196 18.79 -4.19 -0.10
CA SER A 196 18.64 -2.74 0.06
C SER A 196 19.66 -1.93 -0.75
N ASN A 197 19.72 -2.15 -2.06
CA ASN A 197 20.55 -1.39 -3.02
C ASN A 197 19.95 -1.39 -4.43
N ALA A 198 20.37 -0.43 -5.26
CA ALA A 198 19.80 -0.21 -6.57
C ALA A 198 20.07 -1.36 -7.55
N ASP A 199 21.27 -1.96 -7.54
CA ASP A 199 21.61 -3.10 -8.39
C ASP A 199 20.68 -4.30 -8.14
N TYR A 200 20.46 -4.65 -6.87
CA TYR A 200 19.54 -5.72 -6.51
C TYR A 200 18.12 -5.42 -6.98
N ALA A 201 17.60 -4.22 -6.70
CA ALA A 201 16.23 -3.84 -7.05
C ALA A 201 16.02 -3.84 -8.57
N VAL A 202 16.93 -3.24 -9.35
CA VAL A 202 16.89 -3.25 -10.81
C VAL A 202 16.95 -4.68 -11.33
N SER A 203 17.92 -5.47 -10.87
CA SER A 203 18.06 -6.87 -11.28
C SER A 203 16.83 -7.69 -10.93
N TYR A 204 16.23 -7.48 -9.75
CA TYR A 204 15.04 -8.18 -9.31
C TYR A 204 13.83 -7.88 -10.21
N VAL A 205 13.59 -6.61 -10.55
CA VAL A 205 12.46 -6.22 -11.41
C VAL A 205 12.64 -6.72 -12.84
N LEU A 206 13.86 -6.70 -13.38
CA LEU A 206 14.17 -7.33 -14.67
C LEU A 206 13.94 -8.85 -14.63
N ARG A 207 14.34 -9.52 -13.53
CA ARG A 207 14.08 -10.96 -13.32
C ARG A 207 12.60 -11.32 -13.26
N LEU A 208 11.75 -10.40 -12.80
CA LEU A 208 10.29 -10.57 -12.82
C LEU A 208 9.66 -10.35 -14.21
N GLY A 209 10.47 -10.04 -15.23
CA GLY A 209 10.03 -9.90 -16.62
C GLY A 209 9.77 -8.46 -17.07
N ALA A 210 10.17 -7.45 -16.28
CA ALA A 210 10.14 -6.07 -16.76
C ALA A 210 11.14 -5.89 -17.92
N GLN A 211 10.71 -5.22 -18.98
CA GLN A 211 11.59 -4.93 -20.12
C GLN A 211 12.54 -3.79 -19.75
N ALA A 212 13.85 -3.98 -19.98
CA ALA A 212 14.86 -2.98 -19.65
C ALA A 212 14.57 -1.62 -20.30
N ASN A 213 14.17 -1.62 -21.58
CA ASN A 213 13.77 -0.43 -22.33
C ASN A 213 12.47 0.26 -21.85
N LYS A 214 11.80 -0.28 -20.82
CA LYS A 214 10.68 0.36 -20.11
C LYS A 214 10.98 0.68 -18.65
N LEU A 215 12.12 0.26 -18.12
CA LEU A 215 12.48 0.47 -16.71
C LEU A 215 13.29 1.76 -16.59
N VAL A 216 12.84 2.69 -15.74
CA VAL A 216 13.49 3.96 -15.45
C VAL A 216 14.02 3.92 -14.02
N MET A 217 15.31 4.20 -13.83
CA MET A 217 15.97 4.12 -12.52
C MET A 217 15.81 5.44 -11.74
N GLY A 218 15.28 5.38 -10.53
CA GLY A 218 15.13 6.54 -9.65
C GLY A 218 16.44 6.98 -8.99
N ILE A 219 16.74 8.27 -9.09
CA ILE A 219 17.92 8.92 -8.51
C ILE A 219 17.42 10.07 -7.62
N PRO A 220 17.77 10.10 -6.32
CA PRO A 220 17.33 11.15 -5.43
C PRO A 220 18.20 12.41 -5.57
N THR A 221 17.60 13.59 -5.40
CA THR A 221 18.29 14.88 -5.18
C THR A 221 18.15 15.33 -3.74
N PHE A 222 18.02 14.38 -2.83
CA PHE A 222 17.92 14.59 -1.39
C PHE A 222 18.76 13.53 -0.68
N GLY A 223 19.12 13.81 0.57
CA GLY A 223 19.78 12.86 1.45
C GLY A 223 18.90 12.47 2.64
N ARG A 224 19.21 11.32 3.23
CA ARG A 224 18.65 10.90 4.52
C ARG A 224 19.65 11.17 5.64
N SER A 225 19.20 11.88 6.66
CA SER A 225 20.02 12.31 7.79
C SER A 225 19.68 11.58 9.08
N PHE A 226 20.68 11.41 9.94
CA PHE A 226 20.61 10.69 11.21
C PHE A 226 21.33 11.46 12.31
N THR A 227 20.83 11.34 13.54
CA THR A 227 21.57 11.76 14.73
C THR A 227 22.34 10.56 15.28
N LEU A 228 23.66 10.66 15.34
CA LEU A 228 24.55 9.61 15.81
C LEU A 228 24.39 9.40 17.32
N ALA A 229 24.36 8.14 17.76
CA ALA A 229 24.32 7.79 19.18
C ALA A 229 25.72 7.68 19.81
N SER A 230 26.78 7.76 19.01
CA SER A 230 28.18 7.68 19.43
C SER A 230 29.08 8.46 18.47
N SER A 231 30.39 8.48 18.72
CA SER A 231 31.37 9.08 17.79
C SER A 231 31.64 8.23 16.53
N LYS A 232 31.14 6.99 16.45
CA LYS A 232 31.31 6.14 15.27
C LYS A 232 30.43 6.62 14.12
N THR A 233 30.97 6.55 12.91
CA THR A 233 30.32 7.04 11.68
C THR A 233 30.18 5.97 10.59
N ASP A 234 30.63 4.74 10.89
CA ASP A 234 30.58 3.59 9.99
C ASP A 234 29.15 3.12 9.75
N VAL A 235 28.88 2.62 8.54
CA VAL A 235 27.61 1.95 8.19
C VAL A 235 27.31 0.86 9.22
N GLY A 236 26.05 0.79 9.68
CA GLY A 236 25.62 -0.13 10.72
C GLY A 236 25.74 0.41 12.15
N THR A 237 26.34 1.58 12.37
CA THR A 237 26.39 2.23 13.69
C THR A 237 25.01 2.63 14.19
N LEU A 238 24.77 2.55 15.50
CA LEU A 238 23.51 2.95 16.13
C LEU A 238 23.22 4.45 15.98
N THR A 239 21.96 4.78 15.71
CA THR A 239 21.44 6.15 15.66
C THR A 239 20.47 6.38 16.82
N SER A 240 20.43 7.61 17.35
CA SER A 240 19.43 8.05 18.33
C SER A 240 18.12 8.51 17.68
N GLY A 241 18.07 8.60 16.35
CA GLY A 241 16.89 8.99 15.60
C GLY A 241 17.22 9.75 14.31
N PRO A 242 16.20 10.34 13.65
CA PRO A 242 16.42 11.13 12.46
C PRO A 242 17.34 12.32 12.73
N GLY A 243 18.03 12.77 11.68
CA GLY A 243 18.81 14.01 11.73
C GLY A 243 17.93 15.23 11.95
N ILE A 244 18.56 16.33 12.35
CA ILE A 244 17.92 17.62 12.54
C ILE A 244 17.28 18.07 11.21
N PRO A 245 16.07 18.65 11.22
CA PRO A 245 15.43 19.14 10.01
C PRO A 245 16.30 20.16 9.28
N GLY A 246 16.26 20.11 7.95
CA GLY A 246 16.80 21.18 7.12
C GLY A 246 16.09 22.51 7.37
N ARG A 247 16.80 23.62 7.12
CA ARG A 247 16.29 24.98 7.30
C ARG A 247 15.02 25.23 6.50
N PHE A 248 14.97 24.72 5.29
CA PHE A 248 13.92 24.96 4.30
C PHE A 248 12.96 23.78 4.18
N THR A 249 13.49 22.56 4.13
CA THR A 249 12.64 21.35 4.00
C THR A 249 11.85 21.06 5.28
N LYS A 250 12.38 21.42 6.44
CA LYS A 250 11.74 21.29 7.77
C LYS A 250 11.23 19.89 8.10
N GLU A 251 11.78 18.85 7.46
CA GLU A 251 11.47 17.45 7.73
C GLU A 251 12.63 16.77 8.45
N LYS A 252 12.37 16.15 9.61
CA LYS A 252 13.39 15.39 10.33
C LYS A 252 13.88 14.22 9.48
N GLY A 253 15.19 14.06 9.36
CA GLY A 253 15.80 12.94 8.65
C GLY A 253 15.86 13.10 7.13
N THR A 254 15.49 14.26 6.60
CA THR A 254 15.60 14.60 5.17
C THR A 254 16.33 15.92 5.01
N LEU A 255 17.21 16.02 4.02
CA LEU A 255 17.81 17.27 3.57
C LEU A 255 17.75 17.33 2.05
N ALA A 256 17.35 18.47 1.50
CA ALA A 256 17.50 18.74 0.07
C ALA A 256 18.99 18.89 -0.30
N TYR A 257 19.36 18.70 -1.57
CA TYR A 257 20.76 18.82 -2.00
C TYR A 257 21.35 20.20 -1.72
N TYR A 258 20.58 21.28 -1.91
CA TYR A 258 21.03 22.63 -1.57
C TYR A 258 21.30 22.80 -0.06
N GLU A 259 20.52 22.15 0.82
CA GLU A 259 20.79 22.14 2.27
C GLU A 259 22.00 21.28 2.63
N ILE A 260 22.26 20.22 1.85
CA ILE A 260 23.46 19.40 1.99
C ILE A 260 24.69 20.22 1.58
N CYS A 261 24.65 20.97 0.48
CA CYS A 261 25.75 21.86 0.09
C CYS A 261 26.14 22.83 1.22
N ASP A 262 25.14 23.44 1.89
CA ASP A 262 25.38 24.25 3.09
C ASP A 262 25.97 23.43 4.26
N PHE A 263 25.47 22.21 4.48
CA PHE A 263 25.98 21.30 5.51
C PHE A 263 27.46 20.95 5.30
N LEU A 264 27.88 20.80 4.05
CA LEU A 264 29.25 20.42 3.66
C LEU A 264 30.30 21.51 3.92
N HIS A 265 29.90 22.75 4.18
CA HIS A 265 30.85 23.81 4.54
C HIS A 265 31.66 23.44 5.79
N GLY A 266 32.98 23.30 5.59
CA GLY A 266 33.94 22.91 6.63
C GLY A 266 33.90 21.44 7.03
N VAL A 267 33.31 20.56 6.21
CA VAL A 267 33.17 19.12 6.47
C VAL A 267 34.01 18.32 5.48
N THR A 268 34.61 17.22 5.95
CA THR A 268 35.23 16.22 5.06
C THR A 268 34.15 15.27 4.55
N VAL A 269 34.05 15.13 3.22
CA VAL A 269 33.17 14.15 2.57
C VAL A 269 33.86 12.79 2.57
N HIS A 270 33.10 11.75 2.92
CA HIS A 270 33.55 10.36 2.86
C HIS A 270 32.81 9.64 1.72
N ARG A 271 33.43 8.63 1.13
CA ARG A 271 32.81 7.78 0.11
C ARG A 271 32.77 6.32 0.56
N LEU A 272 31.62 5.69 0.37
CA LEU A 272 31.46 4.24 0.49
C LEU A 272 31.82 3.64 -0.87
N LEU A 273 33.08 3.25 -1.04
CA LEU A 273 33.63 2.84 -2.34
C LEU A 273 32.87 1.65 -2.95
N GLY A 274 32.54 0.65 -2.13
CA GLY A 274 31.76 -0.51 -2.55
C GLY A 274 30.30 -0.19 -2.88
N GLN A 275 29.77 0.93 -2.38
CA GLN A 275 28.40 1.39 -2.65
C GLN A 275 28.31 2.50 -3.71
N GLN A 276 29.45 3.08 -4.10
CA GLN A 276 29.62 4.19 -5.05
C GLN A 276 28.81 5.45 -4.72
N VAL A 277 28.73 5.80 -3.44
CA VAL A 277 27.96 6.96 -2.94
C VAL A 277 28.68 7.65 -1.79
N PRO A 278 28.49 8.97 -1.62
CA PRO A 278 29.08 9.72 -0.52
C PRO A 278 28.25 9.67 0.76
N TYR A 279 28.88 10.03 1.87
CA TYR A 279 28.21 10.51 3.07
C TYR A 279 29.03 11.63 3.71
N ALA A 280 28.40 12.42 4.58
CA ALA A 280 29.06 13.47 5.32
C ALA A 280 28.64 13.47 6.78
N THR A 281 29.53 13.95 7.65
CA THR A 281 29.28 14.04 9.10
C THR A 281 29.73 15.37 9.66
N LYS A 282 28.90 15.97 10.53
CA LYS A 282 29.21 17.23 11.23
C LYS A 282 28.68 17.15 12.65
N GLY A 283 29.59 17.13 13.63
CA GLY A 283 29.22 16.88 15.02
C GLY A 283 28.56 15.50 15.17
N ASN A 284 27.33 15.45 15.67
CA ASN A 284 26.54 14.22 15.79
C ASN A 284 25.57 13.99 14.61
N GLN A 285 25.68 14.76 13.53
CA GLN A 285 24.83 14.59 12.35
C GLN A 285 25.56 13.78 11.28
N TRP A 286 24.84 12.85 10.67
CA TRP A 286 25.29 12.03 9.54
C TRP A 286 24.27 12.15 8.41
N VAL A 287 24.73 12.34 7.17
CA VAL A 287 23.86 12.37 5.99
C VAL A 287 24.44 11.53 4.86
N GLY A 288 23.65 10.59 4.36
CA GLY A 288 23.92 9.86 3.12
C GLY A 288 23.11 10.50 2.00
N TYR A 289 23.77 10.84 0.91
CA TYR A 289 23.22 11.66 -0.16
C TYR A 289 23.86 11.30 -1.51
N ASP A 290 23.34 11.86 -2.60
CA ASP A 290 23.95 11.76 -3.91
C ASP A 290 24.61 13.08 -4.33
N ASP A 291 25.76 12.99 -4.98
CA ASP A 291 26.49 14.11 -5.58
C ASP A 291 26.68 13.90 -7.08
N GLN A 292 27.29 14.88 -7.77
CA GLN A 292 27.50 14.81 -9.22
C GLN A 292 28.27 13.54 -9.66
N GLU A 293 29.20 13.05 -8.82
CA GLU A 293 29.95 11.83 -9.12
C GLU A 293 29.07 10.58 -8.98
N SER A 294 28.31 10.45 -7.88
CA SER A 294 27.46 9.27 -7.65
C SER A 294 26.30 9.20 -8.65
N VAL A 295 25.67 10.34 -8.99
CA VAL A 295 24.63 10.35 -10.03
C VAL A 295 25.20 10.02 -11.41
N LYS A 296 26.43 10.46 -11.73
CA LYS A 296 27.12 10.05 -12.97
C LYS A 296 27.37 8.55 -13.00
N ASN A 297 27.84 7.97 -11.89
CA ASN A 297 28.04 6.51 -11.77
C ASN A 297 26.72 5.73 -11.95
N LYS A 298 25.62 6.22 -11.37
CA LYS A 298 24.28 5.64 -11.55
C LYS A 298 23.81 5.71 -13.01
N VAL A 299 24.08 6.81 -13.70
CA VAL A 299 23.76 6.94 -15.13
C VAL A 299 24.62 6.00 -15.98
N GLN A 300 25.91 5.83 -15.67
CA GLN A 300 26.73 4.84 -16.36
C GLN A 300 26.20 3.42 -16.12
N TYR A 301 25.81 3.09 -14.89
CA TYR A 301 25.20 1.81 -14.55
C TYR A 301 23.92 1.54 -15.35
N LEU A 302 22.95 2.47 -15.36
CA LEU A 302 21.68 2.25 -16.07
C LEU A 302 21.90 2.10 -17.59
N ARG A 303 22.88 2.80 -18.16
CA ARG A 303 23.25 2.67 -19.57
C ARG A 303 23.86 1.30 -19.87
N ASN A 304 24.76 0.82 -19.02
CA ASN A 304 25.35 -0.51 -19.14
C ASN A 304 24.31 -1.62 -19.00
N ARG A 305 23.24 -1.36 -18.21
CA ARG A 305 22.09 -2.25 -18.05
C ARG A 305 21.01 -2.07 -19.11
N GLN A 306 21.21 -1.18 -20.08
CA GLN A 306 20.27 -0.86 -21.16
C GLN A 306 18.87 -0.50 -20.66
N LEU A 307 18.80 0.18 -19.51
CA LEU A 307 17.55 0.67 -18.95
C LEU A 307 16.98 1.79 -19.83
N ALA A 308 15.69 2.08 -19.68
CA ALA A 308 15.00 3.09 -20.48
C ALA A 308 15.58 4.49 -20.25
N SER A 309 15.82 4.85 -18.99
CA SER A 309 16.43 6.14 -18.58
C SER A 309 16.57 6.29 -17.05
N ALA A 310 16.82 7.52 -16.59
CA ALA A 310 16.75 7.97 -15.20
C ALA A 310 15.45 8.74 -14.88
N MET A 311 15.02 8.62 -13.62
CA MET A 311 13.98 9.42 -12.99
C MET A 311 14.58 10.19 -11.81
N VAL A 312 14.22 11.46 -11.65
CA VAL A 312 14.71 12.33 -10.58
C VAL A 312 13.59 12.67 -9.60
N TRP A 313 13.82 12.36 -8.32
CA TRP A 313 13.01 12.84 -7.20
C TRP A 313 13.86 13.75 -6.30
N ALA A 314 13.69 15.06 -6.31
CA ALA A 314 12.80 15.87 -7.15
C ALA A 314 13.47 17.20 -7.55
N LEU A 315 12.95 17.89 -8.56
CA LEU A 315 13.53 19.15 -9.08
C LEU A 315 13.68 20.20 -7.98
N ASP A 316 12.66 20.34 -7.12
CA ASP A 316 12.64 21.28 -6.02
C ASP A 316 13.58 20.92 -4.86
N LEU A 317 14.23 19.74 -4.89
CA LEU A 317 15.22 19.30 -3.90
C LEU A 317 16.65 19.42 -4.43
N ASP A 318 16.84 19.57 -5.74
CA ASP A 318 18.14 19.95 -6.32
C ASP A 318 18.45 21.41 -6.02
N ASP A 319 19.67 21.89 -6.26
CA ASP A 319 19.99 23.33 -6.16
C ASP A 319 19.42 24.09 -7.36
N PHE A 320 18.09 24.22 -7.40
CA PHE A 320 17.35 24.88 -8.47
C PHE A 320 17.62 26.39 -8.55
N GLN A 321 18.11 27.00 -7.46
CA GLN A 321 18.56 28.39 -7.43
C GLN A 321 19.98 28.54 -7.98
N GLY A 322 20.79 27.48 -7.89
CA GLY A 322 22.18 27.43 -8.34
C GLY A 322 23.19 28.15 -7.44
N THR A 323 22.75 28.62 -6.26
CA THR A 323 23.52 29.51 -5.39
C THR A 323 24.11 28.82 -4.17
N PHE A 324 23.65 27.62 -3.82
CA PHE A 324 24.02 26.94 -2.57
C PHE A 324 25.28 26.08 -2.72
N CYS A 325 25.48 25.48 -3.89
CA CYS A 325 26.59 24.55 -4.11
C CYS A 325 27.89 25.20 -4.63
N GLY A 326 27.94 26.54 -4.68
CA GLY A 326 29.16 27.30 -5.01
C GLY A 326 29.58 27.25 -6.49
N GLN A 327 28.75 26.69 -7.38
CA GLN A 327 29.05 26.54 -8.81
C GLN A 327 28.33 27.56 -9.70
N ASN A 328 27.39 28.33 -9.15
CA ASN A 328 26.47 29.19 -9.92
C ASN A 328 25.78 28.41 -11.06
N LEU A 329 25.36 27.18 -10.76
CA LEU A 329 24.79 26.22 -11.70
C LEU A 329 23.43 25.76 -11.17
N HIS A 330 22.37 26.12 -11.87
CA HIS A 330 21.02 25.65 -11.55
C HIS A 330 20.89 24.14 -11.82
N PHE A 331 20.24 23.43 -10.91
CA PHE A 331 19.99 21.99 -11.00
C PHE A 331 21.27 21.16 -11.26
N PRO A 332 22.32 21.26 -10.42
CA PRO A 332 23.62 20.64 -10.69
C PRO A 332 23.54 19.12 -10.80
N LEU A 333 22.73 18.45 -9.98
CA LEU A 333 22.58 16.99 -10.07
C LEU A 333 21.81 16.58 -11.31
N THR A 334 20.69 17.23 -11.57
CA THR A 334 19.82 16.92 -12.72
C THR A 334 20.53 17.21 -14.05
N SER A 335 21.30 18.31 -14.13
CA SER A 335 22.13 18.65 -15.29
C SER A 335 23.23 17.60 -15.50
N THR A 336 23.88 17.15 -14.42
CA THR A 336 24.88 16.08 -14.51
C THR A 336 24.29 14.77 -15.03
N ILE A 337 23.06 14.43 -14.60
CA ILE A 337 22.32 13.27 -15.12
C ILE A 337 22.02 13.44 -16.62
N LYS A 338 21.50 14.60 -17.02
CA LYS A 338 21.21 14.93 -18.43
C LYS A 338 22.45 14.78 -19.31
N ASP A 339 23.57 15.35 -18.89
CA ASP A 339 24.82 15.31 -19.64
C ASP A 339 25.36 13.88 -19.76
N ALA A 340 25.37 13.13 -18.66
CA ALA A 340 25.80 11.73 -18.64
C ALA A 340 24.90 10.81 -19.49
N LEU A 341 23.61 11.13 -19.65
CA LEU A 341 22.71 10.42 -20.56
C LEU A 341 22.99 10.77 -22.04
N ALA A 342 23.49 11.98 -22.32
CA ALA A 342 23.81 12.46 -23.66
C ALA A 342 25.21 12.04 -24.15
N GLU A 343 26.14 11.71 -23.25
CA GLU A 343 27.49 11.23 -23.61
C GLU A 343 27.40 10.04 -24.59
N ARG A 344 28.20 10.00 -25.66
CA ARG A 344 28.27 8.81 -26.54
C ARG A 344 28.92 7.65 -25.76
N ALA A 345 28.42 6.43 -25.96
CA ALA A 345 28.99 5.26 -25.31
C ALA A 345 30.44 5.05 -25.80
N THR A 346 31.41 5.50 -25.03
CA THR A 346 32.80 5.04 -25.17
C THR A 346 32.89 3.68 -24.49
N ALA A 347 33.18 2.64 -25.27
CA ALA A 347 33.44 1.31 -24.73
C ALA A 347 34.57 1.39 -23.69
N LEU A 348 34.28 1.03 -22.44
CA LEU A 348 35.31 0.83 -21.42
C LEU A 348 35.83 -0.63 -21.49
N PRO A 349 37.10 -0.86 -21.13
CA PRO A 349 37.79 -2.13 -21.33
C PRO A 349 37.18 -3.23 -20.47
N SER A 350 36.97 -4.39 -21.09
CA SER A 350 36.57 -5.61 -20.42
C SER A 350 37.74 -6.21 -19.64
N GLU A 351 37.78 -6.02 -18.32
CA GLU A 351 38.57 -6.89 -17.43
C GLU A 351 37.77 -7.25 -16.19
N LEU A 352 37.28 -8.50 -16.17
CA LEU A 352 37.39 -9.47 -15.07
C LEU A 352 36.68 -10.75 -15.51
N SER A 353 37.33 -11.48 -16.42
CA SER A 353 37.03 -12.88 -16.66
C SER A 353 37.89 -13.72 -15.73
N SER A 354 37.28 -14.37 -14.75
CA SER A 354 37.87 -15.53 -14.09
C SER A 354 36.84 -16.65 -13.97
N GLY A 355 37.23 -17.83 -14.46
CA GLY A 355 36.60 -19.11 -14.17
C GLY A 355 35.46 -19.53 -15.09
N GLY A 356 35.74 -20.49 -15.99
CA GLY A 356 34.76 -21.15 -16.84
C GLY A 356 33.68 -21.90 -16.07
N GLN A 357 32.60 -21.19 -15.70
CA GLN A 357 31.34 -21.78 -15.30
C GLN A 357 30.41 -21.74 -16.52
N ALA A 358 29.73 -22.86 -16.81
CA ALA A 358 28.73 -22.92 -17.88
C ALA A 358 27.73 -21.76 -17.73
N ASP A 359 27.37 -21.12 -18.85
CA ASP A 359 26.53 -19.91 -18.89
C ASP A 359 25.03 -20.22 -18.66
N VAL A 360 24.74 -21.04 -17.66
CA VAL A 360 23.39 -21.41 -17.21
C VAL A 360 23.07 -20.67 -15.90
N PRO A 361 21.78 -20.42 -15.61
CA PRO A 361 21.38 -19.75 -14.37
C PRO A 361 21.80 -20.57 -13.13
N SER A 362 21.92 -19.93 -11.97
CA SER A 362 22.04 -20.66 -10.69
C SER A 362 20.69 -21.29 -10.29
N ALA A 363 20.67 -22.04 -9.19
CA ALA A 363 19.41 -22.57 -8.66
C ALA A 363 18.47 -21.43 -8.23
N PRO A 364 17.15 -21.57 -8.47
CA PRO A 364 16.14 -20.68 -7.89
C PRO A 364 16.27 -20.61 -6.36
N LEU A 365 15.88 -19.49 -5.78
CA LEU A 365 15.99 -19.26 -4.33
C LEU A 365 14.65 -19.55 -3.66
N LEU A 366 14.67 -19.83 -2.35
CA LEU A 366 13.48 -19.92 -1.49
C LEU A 366 12.30 -20.73 -2.08
N LEU A 367 12.57 -21.89 -2.68
CA LEU A 367 11.49 -22.80 -3.08
C LEU A 367 10.69 -23.23 -1.85
N ALA A 368 9.38 -22.96 -1.85
CA ALA A 368 8.49 -23.23 -0.73
C ALA A 368 7.12 -23.74 -1.19
N VAL A 369 6.45 -24.47 -0.31
CA VAL A 369 5.03 -24.85 -0.46
C VAL A 369 4.19 -23.72 0.12
N GLU A 370 3.30 -23.16 -0.69
CA GLU A 370 2.37 -22.10 -0.27
C GLU A 370 1.03 -22.68 0.18
N ASP A 371 0.54 -23.69 -0.54
CA ASP A 371 -0.79 -24.25 -0.31
C ASP A 371 -0.86 -25.71 -0.77
N VAL A 372 -1.72 -26.49 -0.13
CA VAL A 372 -2.00 -27.89 -0.46
C VAL A 372 -3.50 -28.13 -0.38
N SER A 373 -4.02 -29.01 -1.24
CA SER A 373 -5.41 -29.46 -1.20
C SER A 373 -5.46 -30.96 -1.41
N ASP A 374 -6.66 -31.52 -1.42
CA ASP A 374 -6.94 -32.92 -1.73
C ASP A 374 -6.44 -33.39 -3.12
N SER A 375 -6.17 -32.44 -4.02
CA SER A 375 -5.90 -32.72 -5.44
C SER A 375 -4.88 -31.78 -6.09
N SER A 376 -4.27 -30.87 -5.32
CA SER A 376 -3.30 -29.91 -5.85
C SER A 376 -2.31 -29.41 -4.81
N VAL A 377 -1.16 -28.93 -5.29
CA VAL A 377 -0.13 -28.23 -4.50
C VAL A 377 0.23 -26.93 -5.19
N THR A 378 0.35 -25.85 -4.44
CA THR A 378 0.90 -24.58 -4.91
C THR A 378 2.29 -24.37 -4.32
N VAL A 379 3.27 -24.20 -5.18
CA VAL A 379 4.65 -23.88 -4.80
C VAL A 379 5.05 -22.51 -5.33
N SER A 380 5.92 -21.83 -4.59
CA SER A 380 6.54 -20.57 -4.99
C SER A 380 8.06 -20.69 -4.90
N TRP A 381 8.75 -19.84 -5.63
CA TRP A 381 10.20 -19.69 -5.55
C TRP A 381 10.56 -18.24 -5.86
N GLU A 382 11.81 -17.91 -5.61
CA GLU A 382 12.44 -16.67 -6.03
C GLU A 382 13.39 -16.94 -7.21
N PRO A 383 13.58 -15.94 -8.09
CA PRO A 383 14.56 -16.04 -9.16
C PRO A 383 15.98 -16.37 -8.68
N PRO A 384 16.80 -17.01 -9.53
CA PRO A 384 18.18 -17.35 -9.17
C PRO A 384 19.04 -16.09 -9.05
N GLU A 385 20.07 -16.18 -8.20
CA GLU A 385 21.03 -15.09 -7.99
C GLU A 385 21.81 -14.74 -9.28
N ARG A 386 22.19 -15.75 -10.07
CA ARG A 386 22.82 -15.57 -11.38
C ARG A 386 21.90 -16.05 -12.50
N LEU A 387 21.71 -15.23 -13.53
CA LEU A 387 20.85 -15.56 -14.68
C LEU A 387 21.60 -16.18 -15.88
N GLY A 388 22.93 -16.17 -15.86
CA GLY A 388 23.74 -16.36 -17.07
C GLY A 388 23.70 -15.13 -17.98
N LYS A 389 24.71 -14.96 -18.83
CA LYS A 389 24.86 -13.83 -19.76
C LYS A 389 23.80 -13.84 -20.86
N LEU A 390 23.23 -15.01 -21.15
CA LEU A 390 22.22 -15.19 -22.19
C LEU A 390 20.76 -14.98 -21.72
N GLY A 391 20.55 -14.62 -20.45
CA GLY A 391 19.24 -14.28 -19.92
C GLY A 391 18.32 -15.49 -19.62
N LEU A 392 17.33 -15.24 -18.76
CA LEU A 392 16.38 -16.25 -18.31
C LEU A 392 15.24 -16.43 -19.32
N GLN A 393 15.01 -17.65 -19.78
CA GLN A 393 13.85 -18.03 -20.60
C GLN A 393 12.65 -18.49 -19.76
N GLY A 394 12.89 -18.94 -18.53
CA GLY A 394 11.85 -19.30 -17.57
C GLY A 394 12.29 -20.42 -16.63
N TYR A 395 11.33 -21.12 -16.06
CA TYR A 395 11.53 -22.19 -15.08
C TYR A 395 10.89 -23.49 -15.55
N VAL A 396 11.56 -24.60 -15.26
CA VAL A 396 11.01 -25.95 -15.37
C VAL A 396 10.76 -26.46 -13.98
N LEU A 397 9.49 -26.76 -13.69
CA LEU A 397 9.02 -27.35 -12.44
C LEU A 397 8.81 -28.84 -12.68
N GLU A 398 9.30 -29.66 -11.76
CA GLU A 398 9.17 -31.11 -11.84
C GLU A 398 8.68 -31.68 -10.50
N LEU A 399 7.91 -32.76 -10.59
CA LEU A 399 7.47 -33.55 -9.46
C LEU A 399 8.06 -34.95 -9.52
N ARG A 400 8.31 -35.53 -8.36
CA ARG A 400 8.63 -36.95 -8.23
C ARG A 400 7.85 -37.53 -7.06
N ARG A 401 6.98 -38.51 -7.35
CA ARG A 401 6.24 -39.24 -6.30
C ARG A 401 7.22 -39.96 -5.37
N GLU A 402 6.94 -40.01 -4.08
CA GLU A 402 7.72 -40.77 -3.11
C GLU A 402 7.78 -42.25 -3.54
N GLY A 403 8.99 -42.81 -3.61
CA GLY A 403 9.24 -44.16 -4.14
C GLY A 403 9.46 -44.24 -5.66
N ALA A 404 9.15 -43.20 -6.43
CA ALA A 404 9.49 -43.13 -7.85
C ALA A 404 10.95 -42.68 -8.08
N LEU A 405 11.55 -43.13 -9.18
CA LEU A 405 12.93 -42.77 -9.54
C LEU A 405 13.00 -41.52 -10.42
N GLU A 406 12.00 -41.28 -11.27
CA GLU A 406 12.03 -40.24 -12.29
C GLU A 406 11.28 -38.97 -11.88
N TRP A 407 11.86 -37.83 -12.27
CA TRP A 407 11.22 -36.53 -12.19
C TRP A 407 10.35 -36.30 -13.42
N VAL A 408 9.10 -35.90 -13.20
CA VAL A 408 8.13 -35.64 -14.26
C VAL A 408 7.94 -34.12 -14.38
N PRO A 409 8.15 -33.53 -15.57
CA PRO A 409 7.92 -32.11 -15.77
C PRO A 409 6.45 -31.77 -15.65
N VAL A 410 6.16 -30.77 -14.83
CA VAL A 410 4.82 -30.17 -14.70
C VAL A 410 4.49 -29.33 -15.92
N ASN A 411 5.50 -28.68 -16.50
CA ASN A 411 5.37 -27.80 -17.65
C ASN A 411 6.27 -28.24 -18.81
N SER A 412 5.72 -28.23 -20.02
CA SER A 412 6.42 -28.62 -21.26
C SER A 412 7.30 -27.52 -21.85
N ARG A 413 7.13 -26.27 -21.41
CA ARG A 413 7.94 -25.10 -21.80
C ARG A 413 8.30 -24.27 -20.57
N PRO A 414 9.50 -23.65 -20.53
CA PRO A 414 9.90 -22.78 -19.43
C PRO A 414 8.83 -21.71 -19.13
N MET A 415 8.42 -21.60 -17.87
CA MET A 415 7.42 -20.63 -17.43
C MET A 415 8.10 -19.42 -16.81
N MET A 416 7.62 -18.20 -17.08
CA MET A 416 8.19 -16.98 -16.47
C MET A 416 7.64 -16.68 -15.07
N VAL A 417 6.61 -17.41 -14.62
CA VAL A 417 6.06 -17.27 -13.28
C VAL A 417 6.99 -17.89 -12.24
N THR A 418 6.98 -17.34 -11.03
CA THR A 418 7.73 -17.88 -9.88
C THR A 418 6.79 -18.48 -8.83
N GLN A 419 5.59 -18.86 -9.26
CA GLN A 419 4.60 -19.58 -8.47
C GLN A 419 3.79 -20.44 -9.44
N GLN A 420 3.51 -21.68 -9.04
CA GLN A 420 2.74 -22.61 -9.85
C GLN A 420 1.89 -23.52 -8.98
N THR A 421 0.63 -23.70 -9.37
CA THR A 421 -0.27 -24.72 -8.82
C THR A 421 -0.26 -25.95 -9.72
N VAL A 422 0.15 -27.10 -9.16
CA VAL A 422 0.06 -28.41 -9.82
C VAL A 422 -1.23 -29.08 -9.39
N ARG A 423 -2.08 -29.45 -10.35
CA ARG A 423 -3.43 -30.01 -10.12
C ARG A 423 -3.50 -31.48 -10.52
N ASN A 424 -4.65 -32.11 -10.25
CA ASN A 424 -4.95 -33.51 -10.57
C ASN A 424 -4.00 -34.50 -9.88
N LEU A 425 -3.58 -34.16 -8.65
CA LEU A 425 -2.80 -35.04 -7.80
C LEU A 425 -3.76 -35.97 -7.02
N VAL A 426 -3.25 -37.13 -6.62
CA VAL A 426 -4.05 -38.14 -5.91
C VAL A 426 -3.95 -37.88 -4.41
N LEU A 427 -5.11 -37.83 -3.73
CA LEU A 427 -5.19 -37.72 -2.27
C LEU A 427 -4.38 -38.84 -1.59
N GLY A 428 -3.57 -38.46 -0.61
CA GLY A 428 -2.69 -39.36 0.15
C GLY A 428 -1.29 -39.54 -0.46
N ASP A 429 -1.06 -39.11 -1.70
CA ASP A 429 0.27 -39.19 -2.30
C ASP A 429 1.24 -38.18 -1.72
N LYS A 430 2.52 -38.53 -1.75
CA LYS A 430 3.63 -37.67 -1.34
C LYS A 430 4.53 -37.38 -2.53
N PHE A 431 4.91 -36.12 -2.75
CA PHE A 431 5.75 -35.71 -3.88
C PHE A 431 6.92 -34.83 -3.45
N PHE A 432 8.11 -35.11 -3.98
CA PHE A 432 9.19 -34.14 -4.00
C PHE A 432 8.95 -33.14 -5.14
N VAL A 433 9.29 -31.88 -4.89
CA VAL A 433 9.19 -30.80 -5.87
C VAL A 433 10.58 -30.24 -6.12
N ARG A 434 10.90 -29.98 -7.39
CA ARG A 434 12.10 -29.22 -7.75
C ARG A 434 11.81 -28.23 -8.86
N VAL A 435 12.55 -27.13 -8.88
CA VAL A 435 12.47 -26.12 -9.93
C VAL A 435 13.86 -25.71 -10.41
N ALA A 436 14.06 -25.68 -11.72
CA ALA A 436 15.29 -25.22 -12.35
C ALA A 436 15.02 -23.99 -13.21
N ALA A 437 15.93 -23.03 -13.19
CA ALA A 437 15.92 -21.89 -14.10
C ALA A 437 16.58 -22.27 -15.44
N VAL A 438 16.03 -21.79 -16.56
CA VAL A 438 16.44 -22.16 -17.91
C VAL A 438 16.88 -20.91 -18.67
N SER A 439 18.07 -20.92 -19.27
CA SER A 439 18.53 -19.94 -20.27
C SER A 439 18.56 -20.57 -21.67
N SER A 440 18.97 -19.83 -22.69
CA SER A 440 19.21 -20.41 -24.03
C SER A 440 20.33 -21.45 -24.06
N ALA A 441 21.21 -21.48 -23.05
CA ALA A 441 22.22 -22.52 -22.88
C ALA A 441 21.68 -23.80 -22.21
N GLY A 442 20.45 -23.76 -21.68
CA GLY A 442 19.79 -24.89 -21.02
C GLY A 442 19.42 -24.63 -19.56
N ALA A 443 19.02 -25.70 -18.87
CA ALA A 443 18.63 -25.65 -17.46
C ALA A 443 19.86 -25.60 -16.54
N GLY A 444 19.82 -24.70 -15.56
CA GLY A 444 20.76 -24.66 -14.45
C GLY A 444 20.47 -25.73 -13.38
N PRO A 445 21.24 -25.77 -12.29
CA PRO A 445 20.95 -26.66 -11.16
C PRO A 445 19.56 -26.36 -10.56
N PRO A 446 18.79 -27.37 -10.13
CA PRO A 446 17.48 -27.17 -9.53
C PRO A 446 17.56 -26.80 -8.05
N ALA A 447 16.59 -26.01 -7.57
CA ALA A 447 16.21 -25.96 -6.17
C ALA A 447 15.26 -27.12 -5.88
N VAL A 448 15.42 -27.81 -4.75
CA VAL A 448 14.65 -29.00 -4.38
C VAL A 448 14.06 -28.79 -3.00
N LEU A 449 12.81 -29.19 -2.78
CA LEU A 449 12.24 -29.25 -1.43
C LEU A 449 12.86 -30.40 -0.65
N ASP A 450 13.33 -30.11 0.57
CA ASP A 450 13.98 -31.10 1.44
C ASP A 450 13.03 -32.19 1.91
N GLN A 451 11.72 -31.89 2.00
CA GLN A 451 10.67 -32.79 2.47
C GLN A 451 9.60 -32.99 1.40
N PRO A 452 9.04 -34.21 1.27
CA PRO A 452 7.96 -34.45 0.33
C PRO A 452 6.66 -33.79 0.80
N VAL A 453 5.90 -33.25 -0.15
CA VAL A 453 4.58 -32.64 0.08
C VAL A 453 3.52 -33.73 0.09
N HIS A 454 2.78 -33.87 1.18
CA HIS A 454 1.66 -34.81 1.31
C HIS A 454 0.38 -34.16 0.79
N ILE A 455 -0.23 -34.73 -0.24
CA ILE A 455 -1.50 -34.28 -0.82
C ILE A 455 -2.61 -34.70 0.12
N GLN A 456 -3.17 -33.71 0.81
CA GLN A 456 -4.17 -33.91 1.84
C GLN A 456 -5.12 -32.71 1.83
N GLU A 457 -6.35 -32.93 2.25
CA GLU A 457 -7.28 -31.83 2.49
C GLU A 457 -6.77 -30.98 3.66
N ILE A 458 -6.60 -29.67 3.45
CA ILE A 458 -6.23 -28.75 4.52
C ILE A 458 -7.49 -28.38 5.30
N ILE A 459 -7.55 -28.89 6.53
CA ILE A 459 -8.59 -28.58 7.50
C ILE A 459 -8.20 -27.30 8.26
N GLU A 460 -8.79 -26.16 7.90
CA GLU A 460 -8.70 -24.94 8.68
C GLU A 460 -9.86 -24.88 9.68
N ALA A 461 -9.52 -24.92 10.96
CA ALA A 461 -10.49 -24.82 12.05
C ALA A 461 -11.44 -23.62 11.88
N PRO A 462 -12.75 -23.79 12.14
CA PRO A 462 -13.72 -22.74 11.94
C PRO A 462 -13.45 -21.56 12.86
N LYS A 463 -13.62 -20.33 12.35
CA LYS A 463 -13.43 -19.09 13.12
C LYS A 463 -14.61 -18.18 12.93
N ILE A 464 -15.29 -17.82 14.02
CA ILE A 464 -16.37 -16.84 14.02
C ILE A 464 -15.84 -15.48 14.40
N ARG A 465 -16.26 -14.42 13.69
CA ARG A 465 -15.89 -13.04 14.00
C ARG A 465 -17.13 -12.23 14.37
N VAL A 466 -17.44 -12.16 15.65
CA VAL A 466 -18.56 -11.33 16.15
C VAL A 466 -18.23 -9.83 15.95
N PRO A 467 -19.04 -9.09 15.17
CA PRO A 467 -18.90 -7.64 15.00
C PRO A 467 -18.88 -6.92 16.36
N ARG A 468 -18.08 -5.85 16.49
CA ARG A 468 -17.90 -5.16 17.78
C ARG A 468 -19.21 -4.74 18.45
N HIS A 469 -20.19 -4.29 17.67
CA HIS A 469 -21.50 -3.84 18.15
C HIS A 469 -22.42 -4.99 18.62
N LEU A 470 -22.06 -6.25 18.37
CA LEU A 470 -22.78 -7.45 18.81
C LEU A 470 -22.04 -8.21 19.93
N ARG A 471 -20.94 -7.66 20.45
CA ARG A 471 -20.21 -8.24 21.60
C ARG A 471 -20.80 -7.85 22.96
N GLN A 472 -21.73 -6.90 22.95
CA GLN A 472 -22.54 -6.48 24.10
C GLN A 472 -24.00 -6.82 23.78
N THR A 473 -24.87 -6.76 24.80
CA THR A 473 -26.30 -6.98 24.63
C THR A 473 -26.86 -6.07 23.54
N TYR A 474 -27.43 -6.69 22.51
CA TYR A 474 -28.00 -6.00 21.36
C TYR A 474 -29.44 -5.61 21.68
N VAL A 475 -29.63 -4.34 22.04
CA VAL A 475 -30.93 -3.81 22.47
C VAL A 475 -31.76 -3.35 21.27
N ARG A 476 -33.02 -3.78 21.20
CA ARG A 476 -33.99 -3.38 20.17
C ARG A 476 -35.36 -3.07 20.79
N GLN A 477 -36.11 -2.18 20.17
CA GLN A 477 -37.49 -1.91 20.58
C GLN A 477 -38.45 -2.89 19.90
N VAL A 478 -39.58 -3.21 20.56
CA VAL A 478 -40.67 -3.95 19.93
C VAL A 478 -41.06 -3.29 18.60
N GLY A 479 -41.15 -4.10 17.54
CA GLY A 479 -41.44 -3.63 16.17
C GLY A 479 -40.20 -3.36 15.31
N GLU A 480 -39.01 -3.21 15.88
CA GLU A 480 -37.79 -3.00 15.10
C GLU A 480 -37.31 -4.28 14.40
N MET A 481 -36.54 -4.11 13.31
CA MET A 481 -35.89 -5.22 12.64
C MET A 481 -34.64 -5.67 13.41
N ILE A 482 -34.46 -6.99 13.55
CA ILE A 482 -33.20 -7.60 14.01
C ILE A 482 -32.53 -8.23 12.79
N ASN A 483 -31.28 -7.85 12.53
CA ASN A 483 -30.46 -8.39 11.46
C ASN A 483 -29.04 -8.65 11.98
N LEU A 484 -28.72 -9.90 12.26
CA LEU A 484 -27.42 -10.34 12.76
C LEU A 484 -26.62 -10.95 11.60
N GLN A 485 -25.66 -10.22 11.07
CA GLN A 485 -24.72 -10.75 10.09
C GLN A 485 -23.42 -11.11 10.79
N ILE A 486 -23.15 -12.41 10.93
CA ILE A 486 -21.96 -12.90 11.61
C ILE A 486 -21.01 -13.57 10.61
N PRO A 487 -19.85 -12.94 10.33
CA PRO A 487 -18.83 -13.55 9.49
C PRO A 487 -18.19 -14.78 10.14
N PHE A 488 -17.91 -15.79 9.32
CA PHE A 488 -17.13 -16.96 9.72
C PHE A 488 -16.14 -17.39 8.63
N GLN A 489 -15.16 -18.20 9.01
CA GLN A 489 -14.13 -18.79 8.13
C GLN A 489 -13.98 -20.27 8.45
N GLY A 490 -13.48 -21.07 7.50
CA GLY A 490 -13.19 -22.49 7.65
C GLY A 490 -12.94 -23.12 6.27
N ASN A 491 -12.08 -24.13 6.22
CA ASN A 491 -11.80 -24.93 5.02
C ASN A 491 -11.75 -26.42 5.38
N PRO A 492 -12.47 -27.34 4.71
CA PRO A 492 -13.50 -27.10 3.70
C PRO A 492 -14.67 -26.27 4.23
N LYS A 493 -15.64 -25.92 3.36
CA LYS A 493 -16.74 -25.02 3.70
C LYS A 493 -17.51 -25.53 4.95
N PRO A 494 -17.50 -24.77 6.06
CA PRO A 494 -18.16 -25.22 7.28
C PRO A 494 -19.69 -25.13 7.18
N GLN A 495 -20.38 -25.89 8.03
CA GLN A 495 -21.83 -25.80 8.22
C GLN A 495 -22.15 -24.85 9.38
N ALA A 496 -23.12 -23.96 9.19
CA ALA A 496 -23.55 -23.01 10.21
C ALA A 496 -24.98 -23.30 10.65
N SER A 497 -25.22 -23.34 11.96
CA SER A 497 -26.53 -23.53 12.57
C SER A 497 -26.74 -22.55 13.71
N TRP A 498 -27.99 -22.19 13.96
CA TRP A 498 -28.36 -21.25 15.00
C TRP A 498 -29.31 -21.89 16.02
N THR A 499 -29.18 -21.48 17.28
CA THR A 499 -30.14 -21.77 18.35
C THR A 499 -30.57 -20.48 19.06
N HIS A 500 -31.72 -20.52 19.72
CA HIS A 500 -32.20 -19.46 20.60
C HIS A 500 -32.51 -20.07 21.96
N ASN A 501 -31.84 -19.56 23.00
CA ASN A 501 -31.90 -20.09 24.37
C ASN A 501 -31.61 -21.60 24.45
N GLY A 502 -30.69 -22.10 23.62
CA GLY A 502 -30.33 -23.52 23.54
C GLY A 502 -31.33 -24.40 22.78
N HIS A 503 -32.42 -23.85 22.26
CA HIS A 503 -33.43 -24.55 21.49
C HIS A 503 -33.37 -24.21 20.00
N ALA A 504 -33.98 -25.06 19.16
CA ALA A 504 -34.09 -24.77 17.73
C ALA A 504 -34.88 -23.48 17.48
N LEU A 505 -34.48 -22.72 16.46
CA LEU A 505 -35.16 -21.47 16.10
C LEU A 505 -36.61 -21.72 15.66
N ASP A 506 -37.51 -20.81 16.03
CA ASP A 506 -38.86 -20.77 15.45
C ASP A 506 -38.79 -20.29 14.00
N SER A 507 -38.89 -21.25 13.06
CA SER A 507 -38.83 -20.99 11.62
C SER A 507 -39.96 -20.10 11.07
N GLN A 508 -41.06 -19.90 11.81
CA GLN A 508 -42.11 -18.95 11.42
C GLN A 508 -41.73 -17.50 11.74
N ARG A 509 -40.79 -17.30 12.67
CA ARG A 509 -40.34 -15.98 13.13
C ARG A 509 -38.97 -15.58 12.69
N VAL A 510 -38.05 -16.54 12.68
CA VAL A 510 -36.64 -16.28 12.43
C VAL A 510 -36.28 -16.85 11.06
N SER A 511 -35.77 -15.99 10.19
CA SER A 511 -35.22 -16.41 8.91
C SER A 511 -33.71 -16.42 8.98
N VAL A 512 -33.09 -17.51 8.53
CA VAL A 512 -31.64 -17.65 8.47
C VAL A 512 -31.20 -17.82 7.02
N ARG A 513 -30.16 -17.08 6.65
CA ARG A 513 -29.49 -17.22 5.36
C ARG A 513 -27.98 -17.34 5.58
N THR A 514 -27.42 -18.47 5.18
CA THR A 514 -25.99 -18.72 5.24
C THR A 514 -25.35 -18.56 3.86
N ARG A 515 -24.21 -17.88 3.79
CA ARG A 515 -23.37 -17.72 2.60
C ARG A 515 -21.98 -18.31 2.87
N ASP A 516 -21.05 -18.15 1.93
CA ASP A 516 -19.72 -18.74 2.02
C ASP A 516 -18.86 -18.17 3.16
N GLN A 517 -19.12 -16.93 3.59
CA GLN A 517 -18.30 -16.25 4.62
C GLN A 517 -19.12 -15.63 5.77
N ASP A 518 -20.44 -15.81 5.78
CA ASP A 518 -21.30 -15.28 6.83
C ASP A 518 -22.60 -16.08 7.00
N SER A 519 -23.19 -15.95 8.19
CA SER A 519 -24.55 -16.39 8.49
C SER A 519 -25.36 -15.18 8.94
N ILE A 520 -26.53 -15.00 8.32
CA ILE A 520 -27.42 -13.87 8.55
C ILE A 520 -28.70 -14.38 9.20
N LEU A 521 -28.97 -13.95 10.44
CA LEU A 521 -30.23 -14.16 11.13
C LEU A 521 -31.08 -12.89 11.04
N PHE A 522 -32.34 -13.03 10.62
CA PHE A 522 -33.24 -11.91 10.40
C PHE A 522 -34.62 -12.14 11.03
N ILE A 523 -35.07 -11.16 11.81
CA ILE A 523 -36.42 -11.05 12.39
C ILE A 523 -37.02 -9.73 11.91
N ARG A 524 -38.18 -9.81 11.24
CA ARG A 524 -38.81 -8.66 10.58
C ARG A 524 -39.34 -7.60 11.56
N SER A 525 -39.84 -8.03 12.71
CA SER A 525 -40.47 -7.17 13.70
C SER A 525 -40.28 -7.81 15.07
N ALA A 526 -39.39 -7.23 15.88
CA ALA A 526 -39.00 -7.75 17.18
C ALA A 526 -40.18 -7.80 18.17
N GLN A 527 -40.20 -8.82 19.01
CA GLN A 527 -41.12 -8.99 20.13
C GLN A 527 -40.36 -9.36 21.39
N ARG A 528 -40.99 -9.18 22.56
CA ARG A 528 -40.35 -9.48 23.86
C ARG A 528 -39.82 -10.92 23.93
N SER A 529 -40.57 -11.87 23.37
CA SER A 529 -40.20 -13.29 23.28
C SER A 529 -38.92 -13.54 22.47
N ASP A 530 -38.52 -12.60 21.61
CA ASP A 530 -37.30 -12.73 20.81
C ASP A 530 -36.05 -12.38 21.63
N SER A 531 -36.20 -11.91 22.88
CA SER A 531 -35.08 -11.69 23.81
C SER A 531 -34.42 -13.02 24.20
N GLY A 532 -33.13 -12.97 24.52
CA GLY A 532 -32.35 -14.13 24.95
C GLY A 532 -31.08 -14.31 24.14
N CYS A 533 -30.47 -15.48 24.32
CA CYS A 533 -29.17 -15.80 23.77
C CYS A 533 -29.32 -16.51 22.42
N TYR A 534 -28.82 -15.90 21.35
CA TYR A 534 -28.72 -16.53 20.03
C TYR A 534 -27.31 -17.04 19.83
N GLU A 535 -27.16 -18.35 19.66
CA GLU A 535 -25.86 -18.98 19.47
C GLU A 535 -25.71 -19.44 18.01
N LEU A 536 -24.68 -18.91 17.35
CA LEU A 536 -24.19 -19.43 16.07
C LEU A 536 -23.16 -20.52 16.35
N THR A 537 -23.43 -21.73 15.86
CA THR A 537 -22.46 -22.83 15.83
C THR A 537 -21.98 -23.03 14.40
N VAL A 538 -20.66 -23.07 14.20
CA VAL A 538 -20.00 -23.35 12.92
C VAL A 538 -19.21 -24.64 13.06
N GLN A 539 -19.62 -25.70 12.35
CA GLN A 539 -19.02 -27.04 12.40
C GLN A 539 -18.26 -27.35 11.11
N LEU A 540 -17.12 -28.03 11.27
CA LEU A 540 -16.23 -28.42 10.18
C LEU A 540 -15.47 -29.69 10.58
N GLU A 541 -15.80 -30.82 9.94
CA GLU A 541 -15.11 -32.11 10.12
C GLU A 541 -14.81 -32.50 11.58
N GLY A 542 -15.80 -32.32 12.46
CA GLY A 542 -15.68 -32.64 13.90
C GLY A 542 -15.09 -31.52 14.76
N LEU A 543 -14.60 -30.43 14.17
CA LEU A 543 -14.27 -29.18 14.85
C LEU A 543 -15.50 -28.27 14.94
N GLU A 544 -15.63 -27.52 16.03
CA GLU A 544 -16.68 -26.52 16.19
C GLU A 544 -16.15 -25.17 16.70
N ALA A 545 -16.80 -24.10 16.26
CA ALA A 545 -16.69 -22.78 16.85
C ALA A 545 -18.09 -22.27 17.18
N LYS A 546 -18.23 -21.59 18.33
CA LYS A 546 -19.51 -21.03 18.80
C LYS A 546 -19.40 -19.56 19.09
N ALA A 547 -20.47 -18.82 18.86
CA ALA A 547 -20.60 -17.42 19.21
C ALA A 547 -22.01 -17.11 19.71
N ALA A 548 -22.09 -16.60 20.93
CA ALA A 548 -23.33 -16.14 21.54
C ALA A 548 -23.55 -14.64 21.29
N ILE A 549 -24.78 -14.27 20.96
CA ILE A 549 -25.26 -12.91 20.82
C ILE A 549 -26.48 -12.76 21.72
N ASP A 550 -26.36 -11.96 22.77
CA ASP A 550 -27.47 -11.67 23.67
C ASP A 550 -28.32 -10.53 23.12
N ILE A 551 -29.62 -10.76 22.98
CA ILE A 551 -30.59 -9.77 22.51
C ILE A 551 -31.54 -9.41 23.65
N LEU A 552 -31.78 -8.12 23.82
CA LEU A 552 -32.81 -7.61 24.71
C LEU A 552 -33.81 -6.78 23.90
N VAL A 553 -35.06 -7.27 23.82
CA VAL A 553 -36.15 -6.52 23.20
C VAL A 553 -36.91 -5.79 24.29
N ILE A 554 -36.83 -4.46 24.27
CA ILE A 554 -37.47 -3.56 25.23
C ILE A 554 -38.75 -2.97 24.65
N GLU A 555 -39.67 -2.60 25.54
CA GLU A 555 -40.88 -1.86 25.21
C GLU A 555 -40.99 -0.62 26.09
N LYS A 556 -41.92 0.26 25.76
CA LYS A 556 -42.28 1.36 26.66
C LYS A 556 -42.86 0.74 27.94
N PRO A 557 -42.44 1.21 29.13
CA PRO A 557 -43.08 0.83 30.38
C PRO A 557 -44.59 1.10 30.32
N GLY A 558 -45.35 0.30 31.06
CA GLY A 558 -46.78 0.53 31.27
C GLY A 558 -47.05 1.86 31.99
N SER A 559 -48.32 2.22 32.08
CA SER A 559 -48.72 3.40 32.83
C SER A 559 -48.54 3.17 34.34
N PRO A 560 -47.95 4.12 35.08
CA PRO A 560 -48.06 4.16 36.53
C PRO A 560 -49.53 4.16 36.96
N SER A 561 -49.85 3.56 38.09
CA SER A 561 -51.22 3.46 38.62
C SER A 561 -51.41 4.29 39.89
N SER A 562 -52.67 4.44 40.33
CA SER A 562 -52.99 5.04 41.63
C SER A 562 -52.44 6.46 41.87
N ILE A 563 -52.34 7.28 40.81
CA ILE A 563 -51.90 8.67 40.96
C ILE A 563 -52.87 9.43 41.87
N ARG A 564 -52.35 9.96 42.97
CA ARG A 564 -53.11 10.72 43.96
C ARG A 564 -52.39 12.02 44.31
N LEU A 565 -53.21 13.06 44.51
CA LEU A 565 -52.77 14.33 45.06
C LEU A 565 -52.71 14.19 46.58
N LEU A 566 -51.52 14.35 47.14
CA LEU A 566 -51.32 14.27 48.58
C LEU A 566 -51.57 15.61 49.25
N ASP A 567 -50.99 16.68 48.71
CA ASP A 567 -51.11 18.02 49.27
C ASP A 567 -50.83 19.10 48.20
N VAL A 568 -51.32 20.32 48.45
CA VAL A 568 -51.13 21.51 47.61
C VAL A 568 -50.74 22.68 48.48
N TRP A 569 -49.63 23.33 48.16
CA TRP A 569 -49.19 24.53 48.87
C TRP A 569 -48.58 25.55 47.91
N GLY A 570 -49.13 26.77 47.92
CA GLY A 570 -48.73 27.82 47.00
C GLY A 570 -48.87 27.38 45.54
N CYS A 571 -47.76 27.44 44.80
CA CYS A 571 -47.70 26.97 43.41
C CYS A 571 -47.27 25.50 43.27
N ASN A 572 -47.22 24.72 44.36
CA ASN A 572 -46.67 23.36 44.37
C ASN A 572 -47.73 22.31 44.69
N ALA A 573 -47.50 21.09 44.21
CA ALA A 573 -48.33 19.92 44.52
C ALA A 573 -47.44 18.71 44.84
N ALA A 574 -47.81 17.94 45.87
CA ALA A 574 -47.27 16.60 46.10
C ALA A 574 -48.15 15.57 45.39
N LEU A 575 -47.53 14.78 44.53
CA LEU A 575 -48.18 13.65 43.86
C LEU A 575 -47.50 12.36 44.30
N GLU A 576 -48.30 11.32 44.46
CA GLU A 576 -47.84 9.96 44.68
C GLU A 576 -48.53 9.04 43.68
N TRP A 577 -47.80 8.04 43.19
CA TRP A 577 -48.30 7.02 42.29
C TRP A 577 -47.59 5.69 42.56
N THR A 578 -48.19 4.60 42.13
CA THR A 578 -47.57 3.29 42.12
C THR A 578 -46.80 3.09 40.82
N PRO A 579 -45.56 2.56 40.86
CA PRO A 579 -44.80 2.18 39.67
C PRO A 579 -45.61 1.29 38.72
N PRO A 580 -45.35 1.37 37.40
CA PRO A 580 -46.00 0.47 36.45
C PRO A 580 -45.65 -0.99 36.76
N GLN A 581 -46.65 -1.87 36.69
CA GLN A 581 -46.44 -3.31 36.88
C GLN A 581 -45.59 -3.94 35.77
N ASP A 582 -45.55 -3.31 34.60
CA ASP A 582 -44.75 -3.72 33.46
C ASP A 582 -43.72 -2.63 33.16
N THR A 583 -42.44 -2.91 33.38
CA THR A 583 -41.34 -1.96 33.12
C THR A 583 -40.85 -1.99 31.68
N GLY A 584 -41.47 -2.76 30.79
CA GLY A 584 -41.07 -2.84 29.39
C GLY A 584 -39.81 -3.68 29.15
N ASN A 585 -39.59 -4.70 29.99
CA ASN A 585 -38.45 -5.64 29.89
C ASN A 585 -37.07 -4.99 30.10
N THR A 586 -37.03 -3.88 30.84
CA THR A 586 -35.80 -3.17 31.26
C THR A 586 -36.03 -2.51 32.62
N GLU A 587 -34.97 -2.01 33.24
CA GLU A 587 -35.07 -1.17 34.45
C GLU A 587 -35.79 0.16 34.14
N LEU A 588 -36.55 0.65 35.12
CA LEU A 588 -37.30 1.89 34.99
C LEU A 588 -36.42 3.08 35.37
N LEU A 589 -35.94 3.83 34.39
CA LEU A 589 -35.01 4.93 34.64
C LEU A 589 -35.60 6.14 35.38
N GLY A 590 -36.93 6.30 35.39
CA GLY A 590 -37.60 7.43 36.03
C GLY A 590 -38.99 7.75 35.47
N TYR A 591 -39.55 8.87 35.92
CA TYR A 591 -40.91 9.31 35.58
C TYR A 591 -40.91 10.69 34.92
N THR A 592 -41.84 10.91 33.98
CA THR A 592 -42.12 12.23 33.42
C THR A 592 -43.48 12.71 33.93
N VAL A 593 -43.50 13.85 34.60
CA VAL A 593 -44.74 14.51 35.05
C VAL A 593 -45.07 15.67 34.11
N GLN A 594 -46.30 15.69 33.61
CA GLN A 594 -46.81 16.75 32.71
C GLN A 594 -48.07 17.39 33.31
N LYS A 595 -48.16 18.73 33.24
CA LYS A 595 -49.37 19.48 33.60
C LYS A 595 -50.02 20.10 32.36
N ALA A 596 -51.35 20.20 32.36
CA ALA A 596 -52.10 20.89 31.32
C ALA A 596 -53.11 21.86 31.95
N ASP A 597 -53.20 23.07 31.42
CA ASP A 597 -54.21 24.04 31.84
C ASP A 597 -55.56 23.71 31.19
N LYS A 598 -56.57 23.50 32.04
CA LYS A 598 -57.93 23.08 31.64
C LYS A 598 -58.65 24.13 30.78
N LYS A 599 -58.23 25.42 30.80
CA LYS A 599 -58.88 26.50 30.04
C LYS A 599 -58.23 26.81 28.69
N THR A 600 -56.93 26.60 28.54
CA THR A 600 -56.17 27.00 27.33
C THR A 600 -55.70 25.81 26.48
N GLY A 601 -55.71 24.58 27.02
CA GLY A 601 -55.21 23.38 26.34
C GLY A 601 -53.67 23.37 26.16
N VAL A 602 -52.99 24.42 26.62
CA VAL A 602 -51.54 24.55 26.54
C VAL A 602 -50.90 23.70 27.65
N ARG A 603 -49.89 22.90 27.30
CA ARG A 603 -49.11 22.05 28.24
C ARG A 603 -47.87 22.82 28.72
N PRO A 604 -47.88 23.50 29.88
CA PRO A 604 -46.91 24.56 30.15
C PRO A 604 -45.62 24.11 30.85
N ALA A 605 -45.46 22.84 31.26
CA ALA A 605 -44.20 22.38 31.86
C ALA A 605 -44.07 20.85 31.86
N ARG A 606 -42.85 20.34 31.61
CA ARG A 606 -42.43 18.94 31.77
C ARG A 606 -41.30 18.91 32.81
N ALA A 607 -41.41 18.03 33.79
CA ALA A 607 -40.33 17.74 34.74
C ALA A 607 -40.00 16.24 34.72
N GLU A 608 -38.71 15.92 34.82
CA GLU A 608 -38.17 14.56 34.82
C GLU A 608 -37.61 14.25 36.21
N TYR A 609 -37.93 13.07 36.73
CA TYR A 609 -37.56 12.62 38.08
C TYR A 609 -36.96 11.21 38.01
N GLY A 610 -35.95 10.93 38.85
CA GLY A 610 -35.28 9.63 38.96
C GLY A 610 -36.12 8.57 39.70
N GLU A 611 -35.50 7.44 40.04
CA GLU A 611 -36.13 6.21 40.57
C GLU A 611 -36.81 6.30 41.95
N GLU A 612 -36.71 7.41 42.69
CA GLU A 612 -37.19 7.46 44.09
C GLU A 612 -38.72 7.27 44.20
N GLU A 613 -39.12 6.33 45.05
CA GLU A 613 -40.52 6.04 45.36
C GLU A 613 -41.25 7.25 45.96
N GLY A 614 -42.42 7.55 45.40
CA GLY A 614 -43.61 7.88 46.18
C GLY A 614 -43.79 9.29 46.75
N LEU A 615 -42.80 10.19 46.80
CA LEU A 615 -43.00 11.56 47.29
C LEU A 615 -42.12 12.57 46.55
N THR A 616 -42.69 13.31 45.60
CA THR A 616 -42.02 14.46 44.96
C THR A 616 -42.80 15.74 45.22
N GLY A 617 -42.15 16.71 45.88
CA GLY A 617 -42.64 18.08 45.93
C GLY A 617 -42.43 18.75 44.58
N VAL A 618 -43.49 18.91 43.79
CA VAL A 618 -43.37 19.53 42.46
C VAL A 618 -43.38 21.05 42.62
N GLY A 619 -42.18 21.63 42.59
CA GLY A 619 -41.95 23.08 42.59
C GLY A 619 -42.29 23.72 41.24
N PHE A 620 -43.37 24.51 41.12
CA PHE A 620 -43.66 25.23 39.88
C PHE A 620 -43.37 26.74 40.04
N VAL A 621 -42.28 27.21 39.43
CA VAL A 621 -42.01 28.64 39.29
C VAL A 621 -42.90 29.20 38.18
N GLY A 622 -44.05 29.75 38.57
CA GLY A 622 -44.84 30.63 37.71
C GLY A 622 -44.31 32.05 37.80
N LYS A 623 -43.77 32.60 36.71
CA LYS A 623 -43.65 34.05 36.55
C LYS A 623 -45.06 34.59 36.33
N GLU A 624 -45.64 35.26 37.33
CA GLU A 624 -46.68 36.25 37.07
C GLU A 624 -46.03 37.42 36.32
N VAL A 625 -46.58 37.76 35.16
CA VAL A 625 -46.38 39.05 34.50
C VAL A 625 -47.71 39.78 34.63
N ALA A 626 -47.74 40.77 35.51
CA ALA A 626 -48.57 41.95 35.38
C ALA A 626 -47.65 43.11 35.00
#